data_AF-A0A850EMY7-F1
#
_entry.id   AF-A0A850EMY7-F1
#
_cell.length_a   1.000
_cell.length_b   1.000
_cell.length_c   1.000
_cell.angle_alpha   90.00
_cell.angle_beta   90.00
_cell.angle_gamma   90.00
#
_symmetry.space_group_name_H-M   'P 1'
#
loop_
_entity.id
_entity.type
_entity.pdbx_description
1 polymer ?
#
loop_
_entity_poly.entity_id
_entity_poly.type
_entity_poly.pdbx_seq_one_letter_code
_entity_poly.pdbx_strand_id
1 'polypeptide(L)'
;MGWNGAINMGQRMRGISFEIPNEYGKWLSHILKPFNCKNYYWLVGAGEEYKWQDNDLKPLFPDDVNILKGEDLLQFLDSEEPQYIVFADLKAFPTGTNILNIDKYEDFINSDCELILLIVDSSYTSIYCKDVETLNQLHANAKMINVDSLAYITDDNDFRKTLKAR
;
A
#
# COMPACT_ATOMS: atom_id res chain seq x y z
N MET A 1 -32.30 0.11 -8.77
CA MET A 1 -32.48 -0.74 -7.57
C MET A 1 -31.31 -0.49 -6.66
N GLY A 2 -31.56 0.21 -5.56
CA GLY A 2 -30.52 0.66 -4.63
C GLY A 2 -30.01 -0.49 -3.78
N TRP A 3 -28.70 -0.67 -3.76
CA TRP A 3 -28.01 -1.41 -2.72
C TRP A 3 -27.59 -0.40 -1.65
N ASN A 4 -28.44 -0.21 -0.65
CA ASN A 4 -28.04 0.36 0.64
C ASN A 4 -27.44 -0.78 1.46
N GLY A 5 -26.14 -1.03 1.30
CA GLY A 5 -25.39 -1.79 2.28
C GLY A 5 -25.30 -0.97 3.55
N ALA A 6 -26.22 -1.18 4.48
CA ALA A 6 -26.11 -0.64 5.82
C ALA A 6 -24.82 -1.21 6.44
N ILE A 7 -23.82 -0.35 6.62
CA ILE A 7 -22.65 -0.68 7.43
C ILE A 7 -23.18 -0.91 8.84
N ASN A 8 -23.05 -2.15 9.34
CA ASN A 8 -23.43 -2.48 10.72
C ASN A 8 -22.69 -1.52 11.67
N MET A 9 -23.40 -0.95 12.66
CA MET A 9 -22.89 0.07 13.60
C MET A 9 -21.80 -0.44 14.58
N GLY A 10 -21.02 -1.45 14.19
CA GLY A 10 -19.86 -1.97 14.92
C GLY A 10 -18.72 -2.50 14.04
N GLN A 11 -18.86 -2.48 12.70
CA GLN A 11 -17.78 -2.92 11.81
C GLN A 11 -16.82 -1.76 11.54
N ARG A 12 -15.59 -1.84 12.06
CA ARG A 12 -14.54 -0.88 11.73
C ARG A 12 -13.88 -1.29 10.40
N MET A 13 -13.88 -0.36 9.45
CA MET A 13 -13.08 -0.51 8.23
C MET A 13 -11.60 -0.35 8.60
N ARG A 14 -10.80 -1.35 8.26
CA ARG A 14 -9.35 -1.39 8.48
C ARG A 14 -8.57 -0.94 7.24
N GLY A 15 -9.15 -1.16 6.06
CA GLY A 15 -8.42 -1.07 4.80
C GLY A 15 -9.24 -1.48 3.59
N ILE A 16 -8.54 -1.69 2.46
CA ILE A 16 -9.07 -2.26 1.23
C ILE A 16 -8.13 -3.35 0.70
N SER A 17 -8.67 -4.31 -0.03
CA SER A 17 -7.94 -5.33 -0.77
C SER A 17 -8.43 -5.40 -2.20
N PHE A 18 -7.55 -5.74 -3.12
CA PHE A 18 -7.84 -5.93 -4.54
C PHE A 18 -6.70 -6.69 -5.22
N GLU A 19 -6.90 -7.05 -6.47
CA GLU A 19 -5.91 -7.70 -7.32
C GLU A 19 -5.46 -6.74 -8.44
N ILE A 20 -4.15 -6.52 -8.54
CA ILE A 20 -3.57 -5.87 -9.73
C ILE A 20 -3.20 -6.93 -10.77
N PRO A 21 -3.17 -6.58 -12.07
CA PRO A 21 -2.64 -7.45 -13.10
C PRO A 21 -1.18 -7.82 -12.82
N ASN A 22 -0.85 -9.11 -12.96
CA ASN A 22 0.52 -9.61 -12.88
C ASN A 22 1.28 -9.28 -14.18
N GLU A 23 1.57 -7.99 -14.37
CA GLU A 23 2.29 -7.47 -15.53
C GLU A 23 3.06 -6.19 -15.19
N TYR A 24 3.93 -5.79 -16.10
CA TYR A 24 4.66 -4.53 -16.01
C TYR A 24 3.71 -3.32 -16.03
N GLY A 25 3.92 -2.36 -15.14
CA GLY A 25 3.08 -1.16 -15.08
C GLY A 25 3.62 -0.10 -14.11
N LYS A 26 2.83 0.95 -13.88
CA LYS A 26 3.13 1.98 -12.87
C LYS A 26 2.23 1.81 -11.64
N TRP A 27 2.14 0.58 -11.13
CA TRP A 27 1.12 0.19 -10.15
C TRP A 27 1.23 0.95 -8.83
N LEU A 28 2.43 1.10 -8.27
CA LEU A 28 2.59 1.79 -6.99
C LEU A 28 2.16 3.27 -7.06
N SER A 29 2.51 4.00 -8.14
CA SER A 29 2.08 5.39 -8.31
C SER A 29 0.59 5.51 -8.58
N HIS A 30 0.01 4.59 -9.36
CA HIS A 30 -1.44 4.53 -9.58
C HIS A 30 -2.21 4.26 -8.29
N ILE A 31 -1.76 3.29 -7.48
CA ILE A 31 -2.40 2.91 -6.22
C ILE A 31 -2.33 4.05 -5.20
N LEU A 32 -1.15 4.63 -5.01
CA LEU A 32 -0.89 5.64 -3.97
C LEU A 32 -1.28 7.07 -4.37
N LYS A 33 -1.75 7.29 -5.60
CA LYS A 33 -2.13 8.62 -6.12
C LYS A 33 -2.97 9.50 -5.18
N PRO A 34 -3.98 8.99 -4.44
CA PRO A 34 -4.77 9.82 -3.53
C PRO A 34 -4.04 10.18 -2.23
N PHE A 35 -2.98 9.46 -1.89
CA PHE A 35 -2.24 9.64 -0.64
C PHE A 35 -1.06 10.59 -0.86
N ASN A 36 -0.95 11.64 -0.03
CA ASN A 36 0.14 12.60 -0.16
C ASN A 36 1.45 12.04 0.41
N CYS A 37 2.15 11.22 -0.38
CA CYS A 37 3.37 10.53 0.03
C CYS A 37 4.46 11.47 0.58
N LYS A 38 4.51 12.74 0.15
CA LYS A 38 5.52 13.73 0.58
C LYS A 38 5.49 14.03 2.07
N ASN A 39 4.33 13.88 2.70
CA ASN A 39 4.15 14.23 4.11
C ASN A 39 4.73 13.16 5.06
N TYR A 40 5.30 12.07 4.53
CA TYR A 40 5.65 10.88 5.29
C TYR A 40 7.11 10.46 5.10
N TYR A 41 7.64 9.82 6.14
CA TYR A 41 8.72 8.85 6.03
C TYR A 41 8.12 7.47 5.74
N TRP A 42 8.79 6.71 4.87
CA TRP A 42 8.33 5.42 4.40
C TRP A 42 9.30 4.35 4.87
N LEU A 43 8.87 3.53 5.82
CA LEU A 43 9.57 2.31 6.18
C LEU A 43 9.35 1.30 5.06
N VAL A 44 10.44 0.91 4.40
CA VAL A 44 10.48 -0.10 3.35
C VAL A 44 10.81 -1.43 4.00
N GLY A 45 9.89 -2.39 3.88
CA GLY A 45 10.05 -3.74 4.39
C GLY A 45 10.78 -4.64 3.40
N ALA A 46 10.62 -5.95 3.58
CA ALA A 46 11.08 -6.91 2.59
C ALA A 46 10.25 -6.75 1.30
N GLY A 47 10.94 -6.67 0.16
CA GLY A 47 10.33 -6.43 -1.14
C GLY A 47 11.12 -7.08 -2.25
N GLU A 48 10.43 -7.30 -3.37
CA GLU A 48 10.98 -7.74 -4.66
C GLU A 48 10.29 -6.89 -5.74
N GLU A 49 10.61 -5.61 -5.73
CA GLU A 49 10.14 -4.62 -6.68
C GLU A 49 11.24 -4.29 -7.68
N TYR A 50 10.91 -4.31 -8.96
CA TYR A 50 11.84 -4.06 -10.04
C TYR A 50 11.34 -2.94 -10.95
N LYS A 51 12.28 -2.29 -11.63
CA LYS A 51 12.03 -1.45 -12.79
C LYS A 51 12.78 -2.00 -14.00
N TRP A 52 12.17 -1.88 -15.17
CA TRP A 52 12.79 -2.24 -16.43
C TRP A 52 13.65 -1.07 -16.94
N GLN A 53 14.97 -1.20 -16.87
CA GLN A 53 15.91 -0.15 -17.28
C GLN A 53 17.14 -0.75 -17.98
N ASP A 54 17.60 -0.13 -19.06
CA ASP A 54 18.78 -0.56 -19.83
C ASP A 54 18.73 -2.02 -20.30
N ASN A 55 17.53 -2.49 -20.67
CA ASN A 55 17.26 -3.87 -21.10
C ASN A 55 17.58 -4.93 -20.03
N ASP A 56 17.44 -4.55 -18.76
CA ASP A 56 17.61 -5.42 -17.60
C ASP A 56 16.57 -5.08 -16.50
N LEU A 57 16.38 -6.01 -15.57
CA LEU A 57 15.61 -5.79 -14.35
C LEU A 57 16.52 -5.26 -13.26
N LYS A 58 16.21 -4.06 -12.78
CA LYS A 58 16.92 -3.45 -11.66
C LYS A 58 16.00 -3.31 -10.46
N PRO A 59 16.51 -3.45 -9.23
CA PRO A 59 15.73 -3.14 -8.03
C PRO A 59 15.11 -1.74 -8.13
N LEU A 60 13.85 -1.61 -7.75
CA LEU A 60 13.14 -0.34 -7.71
C LEU A 60 13.67 0.52 -6.56
N PHE A 61 13.82 -0.10 -5.37
CA PHE A 61 14.40 0.50 -4.19
C PHE A 61 15.84 0.01 -3.98
N PRO A 62 16.74 0.82 -3.39
CA PRO A 62 18.08 0.36 -3.03
C PRO A 62 18.04 -0.65 -1.87
N ASP A 63 18.85 -1.72 -1.96
CA ASP A 63 18.88 -2.81 -0.97
C ASP A 63 19.27 -2.37 0.46
N ASP A 64 19.95 -1.23 0.61
CA ASP A 64 20.44 -0.69 1.88
C ASP A 64 19.51 0.37 2.51
N VAL A 65 18.37 0.65 1.88
CA VAL A 65 17.44 1.69 2.31
C VAL A 65 16.21 1.10 2.99
N ASN A 66 16.16 1.24 4.31
CA ASN A 66 14.99 0.85 5.11
C ASN A 66 13.99 2.00 5.31
N ILE A 67 14.41 3.26 5.12
CA ILE A 67 13.55 4.44 5.32
C ILE A 67 13.77 5.42 4.18
N LEU A 68 12.70 5.78 3.48
CA LEU A 68 12.67 6.80 2.45
C LEU A 68 11.94 8.06 2.92
N LYS A 69 12.40 9.24 2.51
CA LYS A 69 11.55 10.43 2.58
C LYS A 69 10.49 10.35 1.49
N GLY A 70 9.35 10.97 1.71
CA GLY A 70 8.28 11.00 0.72
C GLY A 70 8.70 11.56 -0.65
N GLU A 71 9.60 12.54 -0.68
CA GLU A 71 10.17 13.08 -1.93
C GLU A 71 11.06 12.05 -2.64
N ASP A 72 11.85 11.27 -1.89
CA ASP A 72 12.69 10.22 -2.45
C ASP A 72 11.83 9.06 -2.96
N LEU A 73 10.79 8.68 -2.20
CA LEU A 73 9.82 7.66 -2.65
C LEU A 73 9.21 8.05 -4.00
N LEU A 74 8.75 9.29 -4.14
CA LEU A 74 8.13 9.75 -5.37
C LEU A 74 9.05 9.70 -6.58
N GLN A 75 10.37 9.86 -6.41
CA GLN A 75 11.32 9.68 -7.52
C GLN A 75 11.30 8.25 -8.08
N PHE A 76 11.02 7.25 -7.25
CA PHE A 76 10.85 5.86 -7.68
C PHE A 76 9.45 5.60 -8.25
N LEU A 77 8.40 6.20 -7.66
CA LEU A 77 7.02 5.99 -8.09
C LEU A 77 6.71 6.66 -9.43
N ASP A 78 7.22 7.87 -9.63
CA ASP A 78 6.96 8.71 -10.80
C ASP A 78 7.96 8.46 -11.94
N SER A 79 8.77 7.39 -11.85
CA SER A 79 9.71 7.01 -12.90
C SER A 79 8.99 6.72 -14.23
N GLU A 80 9.69 6.93 -15.35
CA GLU A 80 9.13 6.58 -16.66
C GLU A 80 9.20 5.09 -16.95
N GLU A 81 10.17 4.42 -16.36
CA GLU A 81 10.37 2.98 -16.47
C GLU A 81 9.19 2.20 -15.87
N PRO A 82 8.68 1.18 -16.57
CA PRO A 82 7.64 0.33 -16.03
C PRO A 82 8.22 -0.55 -14.91
N GLN A 83 7.39 -0.78 -13.90
CA GLN A 83 7.70 -1.55 -12.71
C GLN A 83 7.12 -2.96 -12.82
N TYR A 84 7.81 -3.93 -12.24
CA TYR A 84 7.27 -5.27 -12.00
C TYR A 84 7.43 -5.58 -10.51
N ILE A 85 6.34 -5.91 -9.84
CA ILE A 85 6.29 -6.05 -8.39
C ILE A 85 5.98 -7.50 -8.10
N VAL A 86 6.82 -8.17 -7.32
CA VAL A 86 6.52 -9.50 -6.77
C VAL A 86 6.02 -9.36 -5.34
N PHE A 87 6.80 -8.65 -4.52
CA PHE A 87 6.45 -8.28 -3.16
C PHE A 87 6.69 -6.79 -2.93
N ALA A 88 5.77 -6.13 -2.23
CA ALA A 88 6.02 -4.79 -1.71
C ALA A 88 5.50 -4.64 -0.29
N ASP A 89 6.29 -4.00 0.56
CA ASP A 89 5.91 -3.69 1.95
C ASP A 89 6.31 -2.25 2.27
N LEU A 90 5.34 -1.34 2.20
CA LEU A 90 5.54 0.09 2.42
C LEU A 90 4.67 0.59 3.57
N LYS A 91 5.29 1.25 4.56
CA LYS A 91 4.58 1.78 5.73
C LYS A 91 4.86 3.28 5.91
N ALA A 92 3.82 4.08 5.93
CA ALA A 92 3.90 5.54 5.97
C ALA A 92 3.76 6.07 7.41
N PHE A 93 4.78 6.79 7.87
CA PHE A 93 4.84 7.49 9.16
C PHE A 93 4.90 8.99 8.90
N PRO A 94 4.04 9.83 9.51
CA PRO A 94 4.09 11.27 9.30
C PRO A 94 5.49 11.82 9.59
N THR A 95 5.93 12.79 8.80
CA THR A 95 7.26 13.39 8.98
C THR A 95 7.42 13.92 10.41
N GLY A 96 8.51 13.51 11.08
CA GLY A 96 8.82 13.94 12.45
C GLY A 96 8.24 13.06 13.56
N THR A 97 7.53 11.97 13.23
CA THR A 97 7.07 10.98 14.21
C THR A 97 8.07 9.86 14.41
N ASN A 98 7.79 8.97 15.37
CA ASN A 98 8.65 7.83 15.66
C ASN A 98 8.35 6.68 14.69
N ILE A 99 9.38 6.22 13.99
CA ILE A 99 9.28 5.08 13.07
C ILE A 99 9.52 3.80 13.88
N LEU A 100 8.50 2.94 13.91
CA LEU A 100 8.53 1.66 14.62
C LEU A 100 8.36 0.51 13.63
N ASN A 101 8.95 -0.63 13.93
CA ASN A 101 8.63 -1.85 13.20
C ASN A 101 7.19 -2.27 13.50
N ILE A 102 6.42 -2.55 12.45
CA ILE A 102 5.03 -3.00 12.54
C ILE A 102 4.97 -4.44 12.06
N ASP A 103 4.64 -5.38 12.95
CA ASP A 103 4.49 -6.80 12.62
C ASP A 103 3.03 -7.23 12.60
N LYS A 104 2.21 -6.68 13.49
CA LYS A 104 0.80 -7.04 13.68
C LYS A 104 -0.12 -5.83 13.53
N TYR A 105 -1.41 -6.12 13.37
CA TYR A 105 -2.44 -5.07 13.31
C TYR A 105 -2.50 -4.21 14.59
N GLU A 106 -2.26 -4.81 15.76
CA GLU A 106 -2.19 -4.07 17.02
C GLU A 106 -1.01 -3.08 17.06
N ASP A 107 0.16 -3.46 16.52
CA ASP A 107 1.31 -2.55 16.40
C ASP A 107 0.95 -1.36 15.50
N PHE A 108 0.26 -1.63 14.38
CA PHE A 108 -0.20 -0.59 13.48
C PHE A 108 -1.12 0.39 14.21
N ILE A 109 -2.15 -0.09 14.90
CA ILE A 109 -3.10 0.75 15.63
C ILE A 109 -2.41 1.59 16.72
N ASN A 110 -1.43 1.02 17.41
CA ASN A 110 -0.73 1.68 18.52
C ASN A 110 0.50 2.52 18.12
N SER A 111 0.80 2.63 16.82
CA SER A 111 1.93 3.42 16.30
C SER A 111 1.48 4.73 15.62
N ASP A 112 2.43 5.55 15.22
CA ASP A 112 2.20 6.73 14.36
C ASP A 112 2.04 6.36 12.86
N CYS A 113 2.15 5.09 12.48
CA CYS A 113 1.94 4.65 11.10
C CYS A 113 0.48 4.93 10.67
N GLU A 114 0.27 5.55 9.52
CA GLU A 114 -1.07 5.93 9.05
C GLU A 114 -1.55 5.09 7.85
N LEU A 115 -0.61 4.56 7.06
CA LEU A 115 -0.91 3.75 5.89
C LEU A 115 0.11 2.61 5.75
N ILE A 116 -0.38 1.42 5.42
CA ILE A 116 0.43 0.26 5.05
C ILE A 116 -0.05 -0.24 3.69
N LEU A 117 0.85 -0.36 2.72
CA LEU A 117 0.63 -1.01 1.44
C LEU A 117 1.40 -2.33 1.40
N LEU A 118 0.70 -3.42 1.14
CA LEU A 118 1.27 -4.74 0.94
C LEU A 118 0.88 -5.25 -0.46
N ILE A 119 1.86 -5.74 -1.22
CA ILE A 119 1.65 -6.50 -2.46
C ILE A 119 2.33 -7.84 -2.29
N VAL A 120 1.63 -8.92 -2.65
CA VAL A 120 2.07 -10.32 -2.51
C VAL A 120 1.72 -11.08 -3.78
N ASP A 121 2.62 -11.98 -4.21
CA ASP A 121 2.47 -12.81 -5.41
C ASP A 121 2.09 -12.01 -6.67
N SER A 122 2.72 -10.85 -6.85
CA SER A 122 2.55 -9.94 -8.00
C SER A 122 1.13 -9.39 -8.24
N SER A 123 0.17 -9.67 -7.36
CA SER A 123 -1.23 -9.32 -7.62
C SER A 123 -1.99 -8.91 -6.36
N TYR A 124 -1.94 -9.72 -5.30
CA TYR A 124 -2.76 -9.49 -4.12
C TYR A 124 -2.30 -8.26 -3.36
N THR A 125 -3.11 -7.22 -3.45
CA THR A 125 -2.83 -5.91 -2.86
C THR A 125 -3.70 -5.71 -1.64
N SER A 126 -3.13 -5.18 -0.57
CA SER A 126 -3.85 -4.79 0.63
C SER A 126 -3.34 -3.45 1.13
N ILE A 127 -4.25 -2.53 1.42
CA ILE A 127 -3.96 -1.23 1.99
C ILE A 127 -4.68 -1.10 3.31
N TYR A 128 -3.94 -0.88 4.40
CA TYR A 128 -4.50 -0.49 5.69
C TYR A 128 -4.36 1.01 5.83
N CYS A 129 -5.41 1.69 6.26
CA CYS A 129 -5.41 3.13 6.44
C CYS A 129 -6.25 3.51 7.65
N LYS A 130 -5.71 4.35 8.54
CA LYS A 130 -6.42 4.78 9.75
C LYS A 130 -7.49 5.83 9.46
N ASP A 131 -7.22 6.70 8.49
CA ASP A 131 -8.12 7.78 8.13
C ASP A 131 -9.19 7.30 7.15
N VAL A 132 -10.46 7.49 7.52
CA VAL A 132 -11.60 6.97 6.76
C VAL A 132 -11.80 7.74 5.46
N GLU A 133 -11.51 9.04 5.44
CA GLU A 133 -11.65 9.85 4.24
C GLU A 133 -10.62 9.42 3.19
N THR A 134 -9.36 9.31 3.59
CA THR A 134 -8.26 8.79 2.78
C THR A 134 -8.55 7.37 2.29
N LEU A 135 -9.08 6.50 3.16
CA LEU A 135 -9.45 5.14 2.77
C LEU A 135 -10.53 5.13 1.67
N ASN A 136 -11.53 6.00 1.77
CA ASN A 136 -12.56 6.14 0.74
C ASN A 136 -12.00 6.68 -0.59
N GLN A 137 -11.04 7.60 -0.53
CA GLN A 137 -10.34 8.10 -1.72
C GLN A 137 -9.49 7.00 -2.38
N LEU A 138 -8.79 6.19 -1.59
CA LEU A 138 -8.03 5.02 -2.06
C LEU A 138 -8.95 3.99 -2.72
N HIS A 139 -10.09 3.68 -2.10
CA HIS A 139 -11.08 2.77 -2.68
C HIS A 139 -11.64 3.30 -4.01
N ALA A 140 -12.02 4.59 -4.05
CA ALA A 140 -12.51 5.22 -5.27
C ALA A 140 -11.46 5.21 -6.38
N ASN A 141 -10.19 5.47 -6.04
CA ASN A 141 -9.07 5.41 -6.98
C ASN A 141 -8.83 4.00 -7.50
N ALA A 142 -8.82 2.97 -6.64
CA ALA A 142 -8.70 1.57 -7.02
C ALA A 142 -9.78 1.19 -8.05
N LYS A 143 -11.03 1.62 -7.83
CA LYS A 143 -12.12 1.44 -8.79
C LYS A 143 -11.86 2.15 -10.13
N MET A 144 -11.29 3.35 -10.10
CA MET A 144 -10.96 4.13 -11.31
C MET A 144 -9.85 3.51 -12.14
N ILE A 145 -8.86 2.87 -11.51
CA ILE A 145 -7.77 2.15 -12.20
C ILE A 145 -8.17 0.71 -12.57
N ASN A 146 -9.44 0.33 -12.38
CA ASN A 146 -10.06 -0.92 -12.83
C ASN A 146 -9.34 -2.19 -12.35
N VAL A 147 -9.06 -2.25 -11.04
CA VAL A 147 -8.55 -3.46 -10.37
C VAL A 147 -9.64 -4.51 -10.18
N ASP A 148 -9.22 -5.77 -10.03
CA ASP A 148 -10.09 -6.90 -9.76
C ASP A 148 -10.32 -7.10 -8.25
N SER A 149 -11.39 -7.82 -7.90
CA SER A 149 -11.67 -8.27 -6.52
C SER A 149 -11.68 -7.16 -5.44
N LEU A 150 -11.99 -5.91 -5.80
CA LEU A 150 -11.98 -4.78 -4.84
C LEU A 150 -12.99 -4.98 -3.70
N ALA A 151 -12.49 -4.98 -2.47
CA ALA A 151 -13.28 -5.13 -1.25
C ALA A 151 -12.69 -4.32 -0.08
N TYR A 152 -13.53 -4.01 0.91
CA TYR A 152 -13.06 -3.47 2.19
C TYR A 152 -12.52 -4.58 3.10
N ILE A 153 -11.43 -4.27 3.81
CA ILE A 153 -10.91 -5.05 4.93
C ILE A 153 -11.57 -4.51 6.20
N THR A 154 -12.08 -5.42 7.03
CA THR A 154 -12.85 -5.14 8.25
C THR A 154 -12.39 -6.07 9.37
N ASP A 155 -12.85 -5.81 10.60
CA ASP A 155 -12.56 -6.69 11.73
C ASP A 155 -13.04 -8.15 11.53
N ASP A 156 -14.08 -8.37 10.72
CA ASP A 156 -14.72 -9.68 10.57
C ASP A 156 -14.15 -10.54 9.44
N ASN A 157 -13.50 -9.92 8.46
CA ASN A 157 -12.98 -10.61 7.27
C ASN A 157 -11.45 -10.61 7.17
N ASP A 158 -10.76 -9.95 8.10
CA ASP A 158 -9.30 -9.91 8.16
C ASP A 158 -8.74 -10.97 9.10
N PHE A 159 -8.33 -12.10 8.52
CA PHE A 159 -7.75 -13.23 9.25
C PHE A 159 -6.21 -13.18 9.29
N ARG A 160 -5.58 -12.10 8.82
CA ARG A 160 -4.12 -12.00 8.78
C ARG A 160 -3.57 -11.92 10.21
N LYS A 161 -2.50 -12.67 10.43
CA LYS A 161 -1.75 -12.63 11.71
C LYS A 161 -0.66 -11.57 11.70
N THR A 162 -0.18 -11.18 10.52
CA THR A 162 0.95 -10.27 10.32
C THR A 162 0.68 -9.27 9.20
N LEU A 163 1.27 -8.07 9.30
CA LEU A 163 1.21 -6.98 8.33
C LEU A 163 2.56 -6.80 7.62
N LYS A 164 2.96 -7.85 6.90
CA LYS A 164 4.19 -7.91 6.11
C LYS A 164 3.92 -8.63 4.80
N ALA A 165 4.61 -8.22 3.73
CA ALA A 165 4.72 -9.05 2.53
C ALA A 165 5.65 -10.24 2.86
N ARG A 166 5.27 -11.45 2.48
CA ARG A 166 6.01 -12.69 2.70
C ARG A 166 5.78 -13.65 1.55
#